data_AF-A0A2S7KKI4-F1
#
_entry.id   AF-A0A2S7KKI4-F1
#
_cell.length_a   1.000
_cell.length_b   1.000
_cell.length_c   1.000
_cell.angle_alpha   90.00
_cell.angle_beta   90.00
_cell.angle_gamma   90.00
#
_symmetry.space_group_name_H-M   'P 1'
#
loop_
_entity.id
_entity.type
_entity.pdbx_description
1 polymer ?
#
loop_
_entity_poly.entity_id
_entity_poly.type
_entity_poly.pdbx_seq_one_letter_code
_entity_poly.pdbx_strand_id
1 'polypeptide(L)'
;MKYYRIMPGGKSAHLNDCLKGEFIGIDFDLKDELSDFINYDWEAFKKKFKPYYKNLNPEKSNIAIGIHAGSVHAVCVYLSAGDIILCPDGNGVYHVGEISSDYYFVKGEVLPHRRKVNWHSKTVNRIDMSKALQGSTGSGLTHCDLNGHADEIEKLIEGNRLPLIVSADKTIEDLTEFALEKHLEDFLVKNWKSTSLGKEYDIPVVHLNNIDF
;
A
#
# COMPACT_ATOMS: atom_id res chain seq x y z
N MET A 1 -14.40 3.47 -2.80
CA MET A 1 -13.21 2.63 -3.04
C MET A 1 -12.76 2.84 -4.47
N LYS A 2 -11.51 3.24 -4.65
CA LYS A 2 -10.87 3.51 -5.94
C LYS A 2 -9.78 2.47 -6.21
N TYR A 3 -9.39 2.36 -7.47
CA TYR A 3 -8.34 1.45 -7.93
C TYR A 3 -7.30 2.23 -8.72
N TYR A 4 -6.05 2.14 -8.28
CA TYR A 4 -4.95 2.84 -8.94
C TYR A 4 -3.75 1.94 -9.11
N ARG A 5 -3.04 2.14 -10.21
CA ARG A 5 -1.67 1.65 -10.33
C ARG A 5 -0.73 2.75 -9.89
N ILE A 6 0.13 2.45 -8.92
CA ILE A 6 1.14 3.39 -8.41
C ILE A 6 2.53 2.80 -8.66
N MET A 7 3.41 3.55 -9.30
CA MET A 7 4.78 3.13 -9.55
C MET A 7 5.71 3.69 -8.46
N PRO A 8 6.31 2.82 -7.61
CA PRO A 8 7.13 3.24 -6.47
C PRO A 8 8.52 3.66 -6.95
N GLY A 9 8.61 4.88 -7.50
CA GLY A 9 9.81 5.38 -8.17
C GLY A 9 9.96 4.87 -9.61
N GLY A 10 10.84 5.52 -10.37
CA GLY A 10 11.09 5.16 -11.77
C GLY A 10 11.53 3.69 -11.88
N LYS A 11 10.84 2.91 -12.73
CA LYS A 11 11.07 1.47 -12.88
C LYS A 11 10.93 0.68 -11.56
N SER A 12 10.06 1.15 -10.65
CA SER A 12 9.80 0.51 -9.36
C SER A 12 11.01 0.40 -8.43
N ALA A 13 11.97 1.32 -8.57
CA ALA A 13 13.23 1.29 -7.82
C ALA A 13 13.07 1.24 -6.28
N HIS A 14 11.94 1.74 -5.75
CA HIS A 14 11.69 1.82 -4.30
C HIS A 14 10.62 0.84 -3.82
N LEU A 15 10.24 -0.15 -4.63
CA LEU A 15 9.21 -1.12 -4.24
C LEU A 15 9.58 -1.84 -2.93
N ASN A 16 10.83 -2.27 -2.77
CA ASN A 16 11.26 -2.97 -1.56
C ASN A 16 11.16 -2.10 -0.30
N ASP A 17 11.44 -0.80 -0.41
CA ASP A 17 11.31 0.15 0.69
C ASP A 17 9.81 0.33 1.05
N CYS A 18 8.96 0.47 0.03
CA CYS A 18 7.51 0.56 0.18
C CYS A 18 6.89 -0.69 0.84
N LEU A 19 7.33 -1.89 0.44
CA LEU A 19 6.85 -3.15 1.00
C LEU A 19 7.27 -3.32 2.46
N LYS A 20 8.56 -3.09 2.77
CA LYS A 20 9.08 -3.25 4.13
C LYS A 20 8.58 -2.17 5.09
N GLY A 21 8.39 -0.95 4.58
CA GLY A 21 7.94 0.19 5.37
C GLY A 21 6.43 0.39 5.38
N GLU A 22 5.66 -0.50 4.72
CA GLU A 22 4.20 -0.46 4.66
C GLU A 22 3.65 0.90 4.18
N PHE A 23 4.23 1.43 3.11
CA PHE A 23 3.82 2.71 2.55
C PHE A 23 3.88 2.72 1.01
N ILE A 24 3.19 3.68 0.43
CA ILE A 24 3.51 4.22 -0.89
C ILE A 24 3.81 5.69 -0.77
N GLY A 25 4.54 6.24 -1.74
CA GLY A 25 4.81 7.67 -1.75
C GLY A 25 5.40 8.18 -3.05
N ILE A 26 5.68 9.47 -3.04
CA ILE A 26 6.29 10.22 -4.13
C ILE A 26 7.35 11.17 -3.59
N ASP A 27 8.26 11.56 -4.47
CA ASP A 27 9.36 12.49 -4.18
C ASP A 27 9.23 13.75 -5.02
N PHE A 28 9.50 13.65 -6.34
CA PHE A 28 9.43 14.77 -7.28
C PHE A 28 10.24 16.02 -6.87
N ASP A 29 11.30 15.84 -6.07
CA ASP A 29 12.14 16.89 -5.50
C ASP A 29 11.39 17.83 -4.54
N LEU A 30 10.30 17.35 -3.94
CA LEU A 30 9.50 18.09 -2.97
C LEU A 30 10.07 17.90 -1.56
N LYS A 31 10.64 18.97 -1.02
CA LYS A 31 11.35 18.95 0.27
C LYS A 31 10.51 19.42 1.45
N ASP A 32 9.39 20.09 1.16
CA ASP A 32 8.50 20.68 2.14
C ASP A 32 7.16 19.97 2.11
N GLU A 33 6.52 19.89 3.26
CA GLU A 33 5.20 19.30 3.43
C GLU A 33 4.14 20.02 2.59
N LEU A 34 3.20 19.25 2.02
CA LEU A 34 2.16 19.77 1.12
C LEU A 34 0.80 20.00 1.79
N SER A 35 0.71 20.07 3.12
CA SER A 35 -0.57 20.16 3.83
C SER A 35 -1.40 21.41 3.46
N ASP A 36 -0.75 22.47 2.98
CA ASP A 36 -1.46 23.63 2.44
C ASP A 36 -2.17 23.36 1.11
N PHE A 37 -1.79 22.30 0.39
CA PHE A 37 -2.33 21.94 -0.92
C PHE A 37 -3.38 20.82 -0.87
N ILE A 38 -3.49 20.06 0.22
CA ILE A 38 -4.31 18.83 0.26
C ILE A 38 -5.83 19.06 0.37
N ASN A 39 -6.27 20.28 0.71
CA ASN A 39 -7.69 20.59 0.93
C ASN A 39 -8.37 21.28 -0.28
N TYR A 40 -7.78 21.16 -1.47
CA TYR A 40 -8.29 21.80 -2.68
C TYR A 40 -8.90 20.80 -3.66
N ASP A 41 -9.92 21.25 -4.40
CA ASP A 41 -10.32 20.58 -5.63
C ASP A 41 -9.19 20.59 -6.67
N TRP A 42 -9.33 19.78 -7.72
CA TRP A 42 -8.31 19.64 -8.76
C TRP A 42 -7.93 20.95 -9.45
N GLU A 43 -8.88 21.83 -9.74
CA GLU A 43 -8.61 23.09 -10.44
C GLU A 43 -7.86 24.07 -9.53
N ALA A 44 -8.31 24.20 -8.28
CA ALA A 44 -7.67 25.02 -7.26
C ALA A 44 -6.27 24.50 -6.91
N PHE A 45 -6.11 23.18 -6.77
CA PHE A 45 -4.81 22.52 -6.57
C PHE A 45 -3.86 22.87 -7.71
N LYS A 46 -4.25 22.62 -8.97
CA LYS A 46 -3.40 22.92 -10.14
C LYS A 46 -2.96 24.38 -10.19
N LYS A 47 -3.89 25.30 -9.95
CA LYS A 47 -3.64 26.75 -10.03
C LYS A 47 -2.58 27.20 -9.02
N LYS A 48 -2.56 26.59 -7.82
CA LYS A 48 -1.58 26.91 -6.77
C LYS A 48 -0.29 26.10 -6.89
N PHE A 49 -0.40 24.80 -7.15
CA PHE A 49 0.72 23.86 -7.12
C PHE A 49 1.64 24.02 -8.33
N LYS A 50 1.11 24.24 -9.54
CA LYS A 50 1.97 24.34 -10.74
C LYS A 50 2.97 25.51 -10.68
N PRO A 51 2.59 26.73 -10.28
CA PRO A 51 3.56 27.82 -10.09
C PRO A 51 4.61 27.51 -9.02
N TYR A 52 4.19 26.97 -7.87
CA TYR A 52 5.10 26.54 -6.80
C TYR A 52 6.12 25.51 -7.31
N TYR A 53 5.63 24.46 -7.98
CA TYR A 53 6.47 23.40 -8.51
C TYR A 53 7.41 23.88 -9.63
N LYS A 54 6.96 24.83 -10.49
CA LYS A 54 7.80 25.45 -11.52
C LYS A 54 8.95 26.26 -10.92
N ASN A 55 8.71 26.96 -9.81
CA ASN A 55 9.75 27.73 -9.14
C ASN A 55 10.82 26.82 -8.51
N LEU A 56 10.42 25.65 -7.99
CA LEU A 56 11.34 24.63 -7.50
C LEU A 56 12.12 23.92 -8.61
N ASN A 57 11.49 23.76 -9.78
CA ASN A 57 12.02 23.00 -10.92
C ASN A 57 11.98 23.84 -12.21
N PRO A 58 12.77 24.94 -12.29
CA PRO A 58 12.71 25.89 -13.40
C PRO A 58 13.07 25.26 -14.75
N GLU A 59 13.86 24.20 -14.76
CA GLU A 59 14.31 23.46 -15.94
C GLU A 59 13.22 22.56 -16.54
N LYS A 60 12.19 22.16 -15.78
CA LYS A 60 11.16 21.24 -16.27
C LYS A 60 10.19 21.94 -17.22
N SER A 61 9.79 21.22 -18.27
CA SER A 61 8.77 21.70 -19.23
C SER A 61 7.39 21.79 -18.58
N ASN A 62 6.51 22.63 -19.13
CA ASN A 62 5.13 22.75 -18.64
C ASN A 62 4.35 21.42 -18.71
N ILE A 63 4.69 20.56 -19.68
CA ILE A 63 4.11 19.22 -19.83
C ILE A 63 4.55 18.33 -18.67
N ALA A 64 5.87 18.28 -18.39
CA ALA A 64 6.40 17.49 -17.28
C ALA A 64 5.81 17.93 -15.93
N ILE A 65 5.71 19.25 -15.72
CA ILE A 65 5.08 19.83 -14.52
C ILE A 65 3.61 19.42 -14.41
N GLY A 66 2.87 19.39 -15.52
CA GLY A 66 1.50 18.90 -15.54
C GLY A 66 1.37 17.44 -15.10
N ILE A 67 2.27 16.57 -15.58
CA ILE A 67 2.31 15.15 -15.24
C ILE A 67 2.68 14.94 -13.77
N HIS A 68 3.68 15.67 -13.27
CA HIS A 68 4.12 15.60 -11.88
C HIS A 68 3.02 16.11 -10.95
N ALA A 69 2.38 17.24 -11.28
CA ALA A 69 1.25 17.76 -10.51
C ALA A 69 0.09 16.77 -10.44
N GLY A 70 -0.22 16.05 -11.53
CA GLY A 70 -1.24 15.00 -11.51
C GLY A 70 -0.87 13.84 -10.58
N SER A 71 0.41 13.44 -10.58
CA SER A 71 0.90 12.36 -9.70
C SER A 71 0.93 12.76 -8.24
N VAL A 72 1.30 14.01 -7.95
CA VAL A 72 1.22 14.59 -6.60
C VAL A 72 -0.21 14.63 -6.11
N HIS A 73 -1.13 15.14 -6.93
CA HIS A 73 -2.53 15.17 -6.57
C HIS A 73 -3.10 13.77 -6.34
N ALA A 74 -2.80 12.81 -7.22
CA ALA A 74 -3.30 11.44 -7.08
C ALA A 74 -2.90 10.84 -5.72
N VAL A 75 -1.61 10.88 -5.38
CA VAL A 75 -1.09 10.23 -4.17
C VAL A 75 -1.39 11.03 -2.90
N CYS A 76 -1.19 12.35 -2.91
CA CYS A 76 -1.30 13.15 -1.70
C CYS A 76 -2.74 13.58 -1.39
N VAL A 77 -3.59 13.78 -2.41
CA VAL A 77 -4.92 14.39 -2.24
C VAL A 77 -6.04 13.40 -2.53
N TYR A 78 -6.00 12.74 -3.68
CA TYR A 78 -7.15 12.02 -4.22
C TYR A 78 -7.34 10.62 -3.64
N LEU A 79 -6.26 9.88 -3.43
CA LEU A 79 -6.32 8.58 -2.75
C LEU A 79 -6.74 8.74 -1.29
N SER A 80 -7.43 7.75 -0.75
CA SER A 80 -7.93 7.77 0.64
C SER A 80 -7.85 6.38 1.25
N ALA A 81 -8.00 6.30 2.58
CA ALA A 81 -8.09 5.00 3.26
C ALA A 81 -9.19 4.12 2.64
N GLY A 82 -8.89 2.84 2.44
CA GLY A 82 -9.76 1.86 1.78
C GLY A 82 -9.66 1.83 0.25
N ASP A 83 -8.84 2.68 -0.38
CA ASP A 83 -8.56 2.58 -1.82
C ASP A 83 -7.51 1.48 -2.09
N ILE A 84 -7.67 0.76 -3.20
CA ILE A 84 -6.79 -0.34 -3.61
C ILE A 84 -5.74 0.16 -4.60
N ILE A 85 -4.50 -0.25 -4.38
CA ILE A 85 -3.36 0.06 -5.24
C ILE A 85 -2.69 -1.20 -5.79
N LEU A 86 -2.16 -1.07 -7.01
CA LEU A 86 -1.32 -2.05 -7.66
C LEU A 86 0.06 -1.44 -7.93
N CYS A 87 1.12 -2.03 -7.38
CA CYS A 87 2.50 -1.60 -7.56
C CYS A 87 3.29 -2.63 -8.37
N PRO A 88 3.74 -2.30 -9.60
CA PRO A 88 4.54 -3.23 -10.39
C PRO A 88 5.91 -3.46 -9.75
N ASP A 89 6.48 -4.65 -9.92
CA ASP A 89 7.85 -5.00 -9.52
C ASP A 89 8.89 -4.81 -10.66
N GLY A 90 8.41 -4.58 -11.88
CA GLY A 90 9.23 -4.49 -13.09
C GLY A 90 9.44 -5.80 -13.85
N ASN A 91 9.04 -6.95 -13.28
CA ASN A 91 9.17 -8.29 -13.87
C ASN A 91 7.81 -8.88 -14.28
N GLY A 92 6.75 -8.07 -14.29
CA GLY A 92 5.40 -8.51 -14.65
C GLY A 92 4.59 -9.02 -13.46
N VAL A 93 5.01 -8.72 -12.22
CA VAL A 93 4.24 -8.98 -11.01
C VAL A 93 3.77 -7.65 -10.42
N TYR A 94 2.56 -7.62 -9.89
CA TYR A 94 1.95 -6.46 -9.24
C TYR A 94 1.63 -6.79 -7.78
N HIS A 95 2.23 -6.04 -6.87
CA HIS A 95 1.92 -6.06 -5.45
C HIS A 95 0.62 -5.28 -5.20
N VAL A 96 -0.31 -5.90 -4.49
CA VAL A 96 -1.61 -5.30 -4.17
C VAL A 96 -1.57 -4.81 -2.74
N GLY A 97 -2.07 -3.60 -2.52
CA GLY A 97 -2.22 -3.06 -1.17
C GLY A 97 -3.47 -2.22 -1.02
N GLU A 98 -3.96 -2.12 0.21
CA GLU A 98 -5.04 -1.23 0.60
C GLU A 98 -4.46 -0.03 1.36
N ILE A 99 -4.83 1.18 0.95
CA ILE A 99 -4.40 2.41 1.65
C ILE A 99 -5.01 2.40 3.06
N SER A 100 -4.18 2.59 4.08
CA SER A 100 -4.58 2.50 5.50
C SER A 100 -4.40 3.80 6.28
N SER A 101 -3.98 4.89 5.63
CA SER A 101 -3.88 6.20 6.26
C SER A 101 -4.23 7.37 5.35
N ASP A 102 -4.44 8.51 6.00
CA ASP A 102 -4.34 9.81 5.35
C ASP A 102 -2.90 10.11 4.90
N TYR A 103 -2.76 11.18 4.13
CA TYR A 103 -1.46 11.69 3.71
C TYR A 103 -0.62 12.07 4.94
N TYR A 104 0.67 11.76 4.89
CA TYR A 104 1.66 12.24 5.84
C TYR A 104 3.00 12.48 5.15
N PHE A 105 3.86 13.26 5.81
CA PHE A 105 5.17 13.63 5.29
C PHE A 105 6.29 13.11 6.19
N VAL A 106 7.34 12.55 5.59
CA VAL A 106 8.54 12.09 6.31
C VAL A 106 9.77 12.76 5.70
N LYS A 107 10.23 13.83 6.36
CA LYS A 107 11.31 14.66 5.85
C LYS A 107 12.62 13.88 5.72
N GLY A 108 13.26 14.01 4.55
CA GLY A 108 14.61 13.47 4.29
C GLY A 108 14.64 11.98 3.93
N GLU A 109 13.49 11.33 3.89
CA GLU A 109 13.36 9.92 3.53
C GLU A 109 13.02 9.73 2.05
N VAL A 110 13.25 8.52 1.52
CA VAL A 110 12.85 8.14 0.16
C VAL A 110 11.34 8.23 -0.01
N LEU A 111 10.87 8.81 -1.12
CA LEU A 111 9.43 9.02 -1.37
C LEU A 111 8.73 9.66 -0.14
N PRO A 112 9.10 10.88 0.26
CA PRO A 112 8.75 11.47 1.55
C PRO A 112 7.26 11.81 1.71
N HIS A 113 6.52 11.96 0.62
CA HIS A 113 5.08 12.21 0.64
C HIS A 113 4.30 10.90 0.56
N ARG A 114 3.73 10.44 1.67
CA ARG A 114 3.35 9.04 1.86
C ARG A 114 1.89 8.83 2.24
N ARG A 115 1.46 7.59 2.01
CA ARG A 115 0.30 6.95 2.65
C ARG A 115 0.71 5.56 3.12
N LYS A 116 0.20 5.14 4.27
CA LYS A 116 0.40 3.78 4.78
C LYS A 116 -0.41 2.82 3.94
N VAL A 117 0.09 1.60 3.81
CA VAL A 117 -0.50 0.55 2.99
C VAL A 117 -0.46 -0.76 3.75
N ASN A 118 -1.63 -1.40 3.82
CA ASN A 118 -1.75 -2.78 4.23
C ASN A 118 -1.55 -3.65 2.99
N TRP A 119 -0.38 -4.24 2.84
CA TRP A 119 -0.06 -5.08 1.68
C TRP A 119 -0.77 -6.43 1.76
N HIS A 120 -1.37 -6.85 0.64
CA HIS A 120 -1.97 -8.17 0.53
C HIS A 120 -0.91 -9.26 0.39
N SER A 121 -1.24 -10.47 0.84
CA SER A 121 -0.30 -11.60 0.83
C SER A 121 0.03 -12.12 -0.58
N LYS A 122 -0.96 -12.12 -1.49
CA LYS A 122 -0.78 -12.56 -2.88
C LYS A 122 -0.58 -11.37 -3.79
N THR A 123 0.22 -11.58 -4.82
CA THR A 123 0.44 -10.66 -5.93
C THR A 123 -0.44 -11.03 -7.13
N VAL A 124 -0.56 -10.13 -8.09
CA VAL A 124 -1.23 -10.39 -9.38
C VAL A 124 -0.16 -10.48 -10.48
N ASN A 125 -0.16 -11.56 -11.27
CA ASN A 125 0.72 -11.61 -12.43
C ASN A 125 0.08 -10.87 -13.61
N ARG A 126 0.91 -10.16 -14.37
CA ARG A 126 0.48 -9.44 -15.57
C ARG A 126 -0.19 -10.35 -16.60
N ILE A 127 0.24 -11.61 -16.67
CA ILE A 127 -0.31 -12.61 -17.60
C ILE A 127 -1.76 -13.00 -17.26
N ASP A 128 -2.17 -12.82 -16.00
CA ASP A 128 -3.52 -13.15 -15.53
C ASP A 128 -4.51 -11.99 -15.81
N MET A 129 -4.00 -10.80 -16.13
CA MET A 129 -4.80 -9.63 -16.48
C MET A 129 -5.29 -9.70 -17.93
N SER A 130 -6.47 -9.13 -18.17
CA SER A 130 -7.00 -8.87 -19.51
C SER A 130 -6.09 -7.94 -20.31
N LYS A 131 -6.18 -7.98 -21.64
CA LYS A 131 -5.40 -7.08 -22.51
C LYS A 131 -5.67 -5.60 -22.18
N ALA A 132 -6.89 -5.26 -21.78
CA ALA A 132 -7.27 -3.90 -21.43
C ALA A 132 -6.61 -3.45 -20.11
N LEU A 133 -6.65 -4.30 -19.08
CA LEU A 133 -5.99 -4.04 -17.81
C LEU A 133 -4.47 -4.03 -17.95
N GLN A 134 -3.89 -4.92 -18.76
CA GLN A 134 -2.46 -4.90 -19.12
C GLN A 134 -2.04 -3.57 -19.76
N GLY A 135 -2.86 -3.02 -20.66
CA GLY A 135 -2.62 -1.72 -21.29
C GLY A 135 -2.58 -0.59 -20.27
N SER A 136 -3.53 -0.58 -19.34
CA SER A 136 -3.65 0.45 -18.30
C SER A 136 -2.50 0.36 -17.28
N THR A 137 -2.24 -0.85 -16.77
CA THR A 137 -1.18 -1.12 -15.77
C THR A 137 0.24 -1.01 -16.35
N GLY A 138 0.40 -0.99 -17.67
CA GLY A 138 1.67 -0.85 -18.39
C GLY A 138 2.15 0.59 -18.60
N SER A 139 1.36 1.61 -18.21
CA SER A 139 1.68 3.03 -18.43
C SER A 139 3.01 3.47 -17.82
N GLY A 140 3.80 4.33 -18.49
CA GLY A 140 5.04 4.88 -17.93
C GLY A 140 4.83 5.91 -16.79
N LEU A 141 3.59 6.33 -16.51
CA LEU A 141 3.27 7.36 -15.53
C LEU A 141 3.34 6.85 -14.09
N THR A 142 3.66 7.71 -13.12
CA THR A 142 3.68 7.35 -11.70
C THR A 142 2.35 6.83 -11.19
N HIS A 143 1.24 7.38 -11.69
CA HIS A 143 -0.11 6.92 -11.37
C HIS A 143 -0.87 6.56 -12.65
N CYS A 144 -1.78 5.60 -12.56
CA CYS A 144 -2.77 5.32 -13.59
C CYS A 144 -4.08 4.93 -12.91
N ASP A 145 -5.18 5.57 -13.34
CA ASP A 145 -6.53 5.24 -12.90
C ASP A 145 -6.93 3.87 -13.44
N LEU A 146 -7.40 2.99 -12.56
CA LEU A 146 -7.88 1.65 -12.90
C LEU A 146 -9.35 1.44 -12.49
N ASN A 147 -10.10 2.49 -12.17
CA ASN A 147 -11.48 2.39 -11.70
C ASN A 147 -12.39 1.68 -12.72
N GLY A 148 -12.11 1.84 -14.02
CA GLY A 148 -12.81 1.12 -15.10
C GLY A 148 -12.56 -0.39 -15.14
N HIS A 149 -11.59 -0.90 -14.36
CA HIS A 149 -11.23 -2.32 -14.26
C HIS A 149 -11.53 -2.90 -12.87
N ALA A 150 -12.31 -2.19 -12.04
CA ALA A 150 -12.60 -2.58 -10.66
C ALA A 150 -13.06 -4.04 -10.53
N ASP A 151 -14.05 -4.46 -11.33
CA ASP A 151 -14.61 -5.82 -11.27
C ASP A 151 -13.57 -6.91 -11.60
N GLU A 152 -12.64 -6.62 -12.52
CA GLU A 152 -11.57 -7.54 -12.88
C GLU A 152 -10.54 -7.62 -11.75
N ILE A 153 -10.14 -6.47 -11.20
CA ILE A 153 -9.18 -6.39 -10.10
C ILE A 153 -9.72 -7.13 -8.87
N GLU A 154 -10.98 -6.92 -8.52
CA GLU A 154 -11.62 -7.60 -7.38
C GLU A 154 -11.60 -9.13 -7.53
N LYS A 155 -11.87 -9.65 -8.73
CA LYS A 155 -11.75 -11.09 -9.01
C LYS A 155 -10.31 -11.58 -8.88
N LEU A 156 -9.35 -10.82 -9.37
CA LEU A 156 -7.92 -11.18 -9.28
C LEU A 156 -7.40 -11.18 -7.83
N ILE A 157 -8.03 -10.42 -6.93
CA ILE A 157 -7.64 -10.30 -5.52
C ILE A 157 -8.63 -10.98 -4.56
N GLU A 158 -9.57 -11.77 -5.08
CA GLU A 158 -10.56 -12.47 -4.27
C GLU A 158 -9.87 -13.42 -3.27
N GLY A 159 -10.32 -13.40 -2.02
CA GLY A 159 -9.70 -14.17 -0.93
C GLY A 159 -8.27 -13.74 -0.57
N ASN A 160 -7.86 -12.53 -0.96
CA ASN A 160 -6.53 -11.96 -0.69
C ASN A 160 -6.58 -10.68 0.17
N ARG A 161 -7.77 -10.15 0.43
CA ARG A 161 -7.96 -9.06 1.40
C ARG A 161 -7.54 -9.59 2.78
N LEU A 162 -6.71 -8.83 3.48
CA LEU A 162 -6.50 -9.08 4.90
C LEU A 162 -7.88 -9.07 5.58
N PRO A 163 -8.18 -10.00 6.50
CA PRO A 163 -9.41 -9.91 7.27
C PRO A 163 -9.41 -8.54 7.96
N LEU A 164 -10.32 -7.67 7.53
CA LEU A 164 -10.61 -6.41 8.18
C LEU A 164 -11.06 -6.77 9.61
N ILE A 165 -10.17 -6.62 10.59
CA ILE A 165 -10.55 -6.67 12.00
C ILE A 165 -11.29 -5.36 12.28
N VAL A 166 -12.54 -5.27 11.82
CA VAL A 166 -13.43 -4.19 12.24
C VAL A 166 -13.90 -4.57 13.64
N SER A 167 -13.27 -4.00 14.66
CA SER A 167 -13.87 -3.97 15.98
C SER A 167 -15.11 -3.09 15.90
N ALA A 168 -16.28 -3.71 15.73
CA ALA A 168 -17.56 -3.05 15.78
C ALA A 168 -18.06 -2.88 17.22
N ASP A 169 -17.27 -3.27 18.23
CA ASP A 169 -17.69 -3.24 19.62
C ASP A 169 -16.60 -2.67 20.53
N LYS A 170 -16.92 -1.56 21.19
CA LYS A 170 -16.00 -0.81 22.07
C LYS A 170 -15.70 -1.52 23.40
N THR A 171 -16.14 -2.77 23.56
CA THR A 171 -15.93 -3.60 24.75
C THR A 171 -14.91 -4.72 24.53
N ILE A 172 -14.33 -4.83 23.33
CA ILE A 172 -13.35 -5.87 23.01
C ILE A 172 -11.96 -5.22 22.91
N GLU A 173 -11.36 -4.95 24.07
CA GLU A 173 -9.91 -5.07 24.19
C GLU A 173 -9.56 -6.56 23.97
N ASP A 174 -8.50 -6.82 23.20
CA ASP A 174 -7.81 -8.11 23.06
C ASP A 174 -8.23 -9.16 22.02
N LEU A 175 -8.64 -8.73 20.82
CA LEU A 175 -8.50 -9.59 19.64
C LEU A 175 -7.10 -9.53 19.00
N THR A 176 -6.44 -8.37 19.07
CA THR A 176 -5.06 -8.20 18.62
C THR A 176 -4.06 -8.90 19.54
N GLU A 177 -4.26 -8.85 20.86
CA GLU A 177 -3.44 -9.57 21.83
C GLU A 177 -3.59 -11.08 21.61
N PHE A 178 -4.83 -11.58 21.45
CA PHE A 178 -5.08 -12.98 21.12
C PHE A 178 -4.42 -13.44 19.79
N ALA A 179 -4.47 -12.61 18.75
CA ALA A 179 -3.82 -12.94 17.47
C ALA A 179 -2.29 -12.95 17.58
N LEU A 180 -1.72 -12.04 18.37
CA LEU A 180 -0.28 -12.00 18.66
C LEU A 180 0.15 -13.20 19.51
N GLU A 181 -0.63 -13.53 20.54
CA GLU A 181 -0.46 -14.69 21.41
C GLU A 181 -0.50 -15.99 20.60
N LYS A 182 -1.49 -16.16 19.72
CA LYS A 182 -1.59 -17.34 18.87
C LYS A 182 -0.40 -17.47 17.92
N HIS A 183 0.05 -16.37 17.32
CA HIS A 183 1.23 -16.39 16.45
C HIS A 183 2.51 -16.70 17.25
N LEU A 184 2.63 -16.19 18.47
CA LEU A 184 3.71 -16.51 19.39
C LEU A 184 3.68 -17.99 19.81
N GLU A 185 2.51 -18.54 20.11
CA GLU A 185 2.30 -19.95 20.42
C GLU A 185 2.73 -20.84 19.25
N ASP A 186 2.23 -20.57 18.03
CA ASP A 186 2.59 -21.31 16.82
C ASP A 186 4.11 -21.25 16.55
N PHE A 187 4.72 -20.07 16.77
CA PHE A 187 6.17 -19.91 16.65
C PHE A 187 6.92 -20.75 17.67
N LEU A 188 6.49 -20.74 18.95
CA LEU A 188 7.12 -21.49 20.02
C LEU A 188 6.98 -23.00 19.83
N VAL A 189 5.81 -23.50 19.43
CA VAL A 189 5.60 -24.93 19.14
C VAL A 189 6.49 -25.40 18.00
N LYS A 190 6.53 -24.64 16.89
CA LYS A 190 7.32 -24.99 15.71
C LYS A 190 8.83 -24.98 15.99
N ASN A 191 9.28 -24.07 16.86
CA ASN A 191 10.69 -23.89 17.19
C ASN A 191 11.06 -24.43 18.57
N TRP A 192 10.21 -25.24 19.21
CA TRP A 192 10.38 -25.58 20.62
C TRP A 192 11.76 -26.16 20.93
N LYS A 193 12.20 -27.14 20.13
CA LYS A 193 13.50 -27.81 20.25
C LYS A 193 14.72 -26.90 20.08
N SER A 194 14.56 -25.72 19.49
CA SER A 194 15.64 -24.74 19.32
C SER A 194 15.65 -23.65 20.40
N THR A 195 14.64 -23.60 21.27
CA THR A 195 14.61 -22.71 22.43
C THR A 195 15.43 -23.26 23.60
N SER A 196 15.87 -22.39 24.52
CA SER A 196 16.52 -22.83 25.77
C SER A 196 15.58 -23.68 26.64
N LEU A 197 14.29 -23.35 26.66
CA LEU A 197 13.26 -24.07 27.40
C LEU A 197 12.98 -25.46 26.82
N GLY A 198 12.87 -25.59 25.50
CA GLY A 198 12.63 -26.88 24.84
C GLY A 198 13.82 -27.84 24.80
N LYS A 199 14.96 -27.46 25.37
CA LYS A 199 16.07 -28.36 25.70
C LYS A 199 15.89 -29.03 27.07
N GLU A 200 15.13 -28.41 27.96
CA GLU A 200 14.94 -28.85 29.35
C GLU A 200 13.54 -29.44 29.58
N TYR A 201 12.54 -29.07 28.77
CA TYR A 201 11.14 -29.44 28.95
C TYR A 201 10.48 -29.80 27.62
N ASP A 202 9.52 -30.73 27.63
CA ASP A 202 8.64 -31.05 26.49
C ASP A 202 7.29 -30.32 26.64
N ILE A 203 6.66 -29.96 25.52
CA ILE A 203 5.29 -29.43 25.52
C ILE A 203 4.32 -30.60 25.73
N PRO A 204 3.48 -30.61 26.78
CA PRO A 204 2.48 -31.65 26.97
C PRO A 204 1.38 -31.53 25.92
N VAL A 205 1.22 -32.55 25.09
CA VAL A 205 0.13 -32.61 24.09
C VAL A 205 -1.16 -33.01 24.80
N VAL A 206 -2.09 -32.07 24.94
CA VAL A 206 -3.46 -32.38 25.38
C VAL A 206 -4.25 -32.82 24.15
N HIS A 207 -4.55 -34.12 24.03
CA HIS A 207 -5.54 -34.61 23.09
C HIS A 207 -6.94 -34.16 23.53
N LEU A 208 -7.44 -33.07 22.93
CA LEU A 208 -8.85 -32.74 22.99
C LEU A 208 -9.61 -33.71 22.09
N ASN A 209 -10.09 -34.80 22.69
CA ASN A 209 -11.11 -35.64 22.08
C ASN A 209 -12.38 -34.80 21.87
N ASN A 210 -12.95 -34.95 20.67
CA ASN A 210 -14.24 -34.47 20.20
C ASN A 210 -15.23 -34.09 21.31
N ILE A 211 -15.71 -32.84 21.27
CA ILE A 211 -17.03 -32.51 21.78
C ILE A 211 -17.73 -31.69 20.71
N ASP A 212 -18.64 -32.36 19.99
CA ASP A 212 -19.68 -31.73 19.18
C ASP A 212 -20.61 -30.93 20.11
N PHE A 213 -20.89 -29.67 19.77
CA PHE A 213 -22.20 -29.01 19.89
C PHE A 213 -22.25 -27.81 18.93
#